data_AF-A0A1V0M4H5-F1
#
_entry.id   AF-A0A1V0M4H5-F1
#
_cell.length_a   1.000
_cell.length_b   1.000
_cell.length_c   1.000
_cell.angle_alpha   90.00
_cell.angle_beta   90.00
_cell.angle_gamma   90.00
#
_symmetry.space_group_name_H-M   'P 1'
#
loop_
_entity.id
_entity.type
_entity.pdbx_description
1 polymer ?
#
loop_
_entity_poly.entity_id
_entity_poly.type
_entity_poly.pdbx_seq_one_letter_code
_entity_poly.pdbx_strand_id
1 'polypeptide(L)'
;MIQRIAVISTMKKPVMVRAVFKDGDLILADRKLLPPKRKAMLAELSKDIPKMVRAGFKVLVDEVSGDIAQQTGALSVRLSDKHYDGRPVIVVAVSRYEELKRQGSIIYPPKGKNLYEISASLIDVEFNPAGEPVYRIDWESLTSEHILILLGVYSTMFNNVASDAYINAMQSAATNAPPSLLTSFLNMVSAYDKKVEQETVTSPLTGTRRDKNTVIL
;
A
#
# COMPACT_ATOMS: atom_id res chain seq x y z
N MET A 1 -8.88 -3.42 -0.07
CA MET A 1 -7.48 -3.66 -0.46
C MET A 1 -6.59 -3.18 0.67
N ILE A 2 -5.65 -4.00 1.16
CA ILE A 2 -4.76 -3.64 2.26
C ILE A 2 -3.47 -3.08 1.66
N GLN A 3 -3.06 -1.88 2.08
CA GLN A 3 -1.78 -1.30 1.70
C GLN A 3 -0.87 -1.22 2.92
N ARG A 4 0.35 -1.76 2.79
CA ARG A 4 1.38 -1.69 3.83
C ARG A 4 2.33 -0.55 3.47
N ILE A 5 2.52 0.39 4.37
CA ILE A 5 3.21 1.64 4.12
C ILE A 5 4.34 1.78 5.14
N ALA A 6 5.46 2.34 4.71
CA ALA A 6 6.48 2.84 5.61
C ALA A 6 6.97 4.19 5.11
N VAL A 7 7.08 5.15 6.02
CA VAL A 7 7.53 6.50 5.71
C VAL A 7 8.73 6.81 6.58
N ILE A 8 9.76 7.38 5.96
CA ILE A 8 11.00 7.79 6.61
C ILE A 8 11.18 9.27 6.35
N SER A 9 11.40 10.06 7.40
CA SER A 9 11.89 11.43 7.27
C SER A 9 13.36 11.49 7.69
N THR A 10 14.19 12.09 6.83
CA THR A 10 15.64 12.25 7.05
C THR A 10 16.00 13.63 7.64
N MET A 11 14.99 14.42 8.02
CA MET A 11 15.12 15.76 8.62
C MET A 11 15.88 15.75 9.97
N LYS A 12 16.07 16.93 10.58
CA LYS A 12 16.89 17.16 11.80
C LYS A 12 16.70 16.12 12.92
N LYS A 13 15.50 15.54 13.05
CA LYS A 13 15.22 14.37 13.89
C LYS A 13 14.73 13.22 13.01
N PRO A 14 15.62 12.35 12.52
CA PRO A 14 15.22 11.28 11.63
C PRO A 14 14.31 10.28 12.31
N VAL A 15 13.21 9.96 11.65
CA VAL A 15 12.17 9.08 12.19
C VAL A 15 11.55 8.26 11.08
N MET A 16 11.03 7.11 11.45
CA MET A 16 10.26 6.24 10.58
C MET A 16 8.95 5.87 11.25
N VAL A 17 7.89 5.76 10.47
CA VAL A 17 6.64 5.12 10.91
C VAL A 17 6.24 4.05 9.91
N ARG A 18 5.63 2.98 10.42
CA ARG A 18 4.93 2.00 9.60
C ARG A 18 3.45 2.26 9.71
N ALA A 19 2.74 2.10 8.61
CA ALA A 19 1.30 2.27 8.58
C ALA A 19 0.64 1.16 7.75
N VAL A 20 -0.64 0.95 8.02
CA VAL A 20 -1.50 0.10 7.19
C VAL A 20 -2.72 0.91 6.81
N PHE A 21 -3.02 0.96 5.52
CA PHE A 21 -4.29 1.49 5.02
C PHE A 21 -5.21 0.33 4.68
N LYS A 22 -6.34 0.24 5.38
CA LYS A 22 -7.31 -0.85 5.23
C LYS A 22 -8.72 -0.31 5.46
N ASP A 23 -9.62 -0.61 4.53
CA ASP A 23 -11.05 -0.32 4.64
C ASP A 23 -11.38 1.16 4.94
N GLY A 24 -10.56 2.08 4.40
CA GLY A 24 -10.70 3.52 4.60
C GLY A 24 -9.88 4.07 5.77
N ASP A 25 -9.40 3.21 6.68
CA ASP A 25 -8.65 3.63 7.85
C ASP A 25 -7.14 3.57 7.62
N LEU A 26 -6.45 4.65 7.97
CA LEU A 26 -5.00 4.73 8.07
C LEU A 26 -4.57 4.49 9.51
N ILE A 27 -3.96 3.33 9.75
CA ILE A 27 -3.50 2.90 11.07
C ILE A 27 -1.99 3.10 11.15
N LEU A 28 -1.56 3.99 12.03
CA LEU A 28 -0.15 4.27 12.30
C LEU A 28 0.37 3.40 13.45
N ALA A 29 1.53 2.77 13.24
CA ALA A 29 2.29 2.14 14.31
C ALA A 29 3.11 3.18 15.10
N ASP A 30 3.72 2.75 16.20
CA ASP A 30 4.68 3.59 16.92
C ASP A 30 5.86 3.98 16.00
N ARG A 31 6.29 5.24 16.14
CA ARG A 31 7.46 5.74 15.43
C ARG A 31 8.74 5.08 15.95
N LYS A 32 9.67 4.86 15.04
CA LYS A 32 11.05 4.46 15.32
C LYS A 32 11.96 5.67 15.12
N LEU A 33 12.71 6.03 16.14
CA LEU A 33 13.77 7.02 16.00
C LEU A 33 14.92 6.41 15.20
N LEU A 34 15.49 7.18 14.29
CA LEU A 34 16.60 6.76 13.47
C LEU A 34 17.89 7.52 13.85
N PRO A 35 19.08 6.95 13.59
CA PRO A 35 20.33 7.63 13.85
C PRO A 35 20.42 8.97 13.09
N PRO A 36 20.86 10.06 13.74
CA PRO A 36 20.92 11.38 13.08
C PRO A 36 22.00 11.47 12.00
N LYS A 37 23.05 10.64 12.08
CA LYS A 37 24.15 10.62 11.12
C LYS A 37 23.79 9.76 9.91
N ARG A 38 23.88 10.33 8.70
CA ARG A 38 23.49 9.70 7.42
C ARG A 38 24.07 8.30 7.22
N LYS A 39 25.37 8.09 7.46
CA LYS A 39 26.01 6.76 7.33
C LYS A 39 25.42 5.71 8.27
N ALA A 40 25.16 6.09 9.52
CA ALA A 40 24.56 5.19 10.50
C ALA A 40 23.09 4.90 10.18
N MET A 41 22.34 5.93 9.76
CA MET A 41 20.96 5.79 9.30
C MET A 41 20.84 4.83 8.13
N LEU A 42 21.66 5.02 7.09
CA LEU A 42 21.71 4.16 5.93
C LEU A 42 22.05 2.72 6.32
N ALA A 43 23.07 2.51 7.16
CA ALA A 43 23.43 1.17 7.62
C ALA A 43 22.31 0.47 8.41
N GLU A 44 21.46 1.23 9.10
CA GLU A 44 20.28 0.69 9.79
C GLU A 44 19.15 0.39 8.79
N LEU A 45 18.80 1.35 7.94
CA LEU A 45 17.71 1.21 6.96
C LEU A 45 17.99 0.12 5.92
N SER A 46 19.24 -0.05 5.48
CA SER A 46 19.62 -1.08 4.51
C SER A 46 19.42 -2.51 5.02
N LYS A 47 19.22 -2.73 6.32
CA LYS A 47 18.91 -4.05 6.89
C LYS A 47 17.44 -4.42 6.75
N ASP A 48 16.56 -3.44 6.93
CA ASP A 48 15.12 -3.65 7.10
C ASP A 48 14.33 -3.26 5.84
N ILE A 49 14.66 -2.15 5.20
CA ILE A 49 13.88 -1.59 4.09
C ILE A 49 13.82 -2.51 2.87
N PRO A 50 14.93 -3.12 2.39
CA PRO A 50 14.84 -4.07 1.27
C PRO A 50 13.91 -5.26 1.56
N LYS A 51 13.84 -5.72 2.82
CA LYS A 51 12.92 -6.80 3.22
C LYS A 51 11.47 -6.32 3.19
N MET A 52 11.21 -5.09 3.62
CA MET A 52 9.88 -4.48 3.57
C MET A 52 9.40 -4.28 2.13
N VAL A 53 10.27 -3.78 1.25
CA VAL A 53 9.97 -3.63 -0.18
C VAL A 53 9.61 -4.98 -0.80
N ARG A 54 10.41 -6.03 -0.57
CA ARG A 54 10.11 -7.40 -1.03
C ARG A 54 8.80 -7.96 -0.44
N ALA A 55 8.44 -7.55 0.76
CA ALA A 55 7.16 -7.91 1.40
C ALA A 55 5.97 -7.06 0.91
N GLY A 56 6.16 -6.23 -0.13
CA GLY A 56 5.11 -5.43 -0.75
C GLY A 56 4.79 -4.11 -0.03
N PHE A 57 5.68 -3.62 0.84
CA PHE A 57 5.49 -2.29 1.43
C PHE A 57 5.74 -1.19 0.40
N LYS A 58 4.86 -0.19 0.39
CA LYS A 58 5.16 1.13 -0.17
C LYS A 58 6.08 1.86 0.81
N VAL A 59 7.37 1.93 0.49
CA VAL A 59 8.34 2.64 1.33
C VAL A 59 8.66 4.00 0.70
N LEU A 60 8.35 5.07 1.41
CA LEU A 60 8.62 6.46 1.01
C LEU A 60 9.73 7.04 1.90
N VAL A 61 10.67 7.75 1.29
CA VAL A 61 11.77 8.43 1.98
C VAL A 61 11.71 9.91 1.60
N ASP A 62 11.55 10.76 2.61
CA ASP A 62 11.74 12.20 2.49
C ASP A 62 13.23 12.50 2.66
N GLU A 63 13.90 12.77 1.54
CA GLU A 63 15.31 13.16 1.50
C GLU A 63 15.62 14.08 0.32
N VAL A 64 16.70 14.85 0.45
CA VAL A 64 17.14 15.79 -0.60
C VAL A 64 18.00 15.12 -1.66
N SER A 65 18.96 14.26 -1.28
CA SER A 65 19.94 13.70 -2.22
C SER A 65 19.51 12.39 -2.91
N GLY A 66 18.53 11.67 -2.36
CA GLY A 66 18.03 10.42 -2.94
C GLY A 66 18.87 9.16 -2.65
N ASP A 67 20.02 9.28 -1.97
CA ASP A 67 20.93 8.13 -1.79
C ASP A 67 20.31 7.00 -0.96
N ILE A 68 19.50 7.33 0.05
CA ILE A 68 18.93 6.30 0.94
C ILE A 68 17.88 5.50 0.17
N ALA A 69 16.98 6.17 -0.53
CA ALA A 69 15.96 5.59 -1.37
C ALA A 69 16.59 4.69 -2.44
N GLN A 70 17.59 5.21 -3.16
CA GLN A 70 18.27 4.47 -4.23
C GLN A 70 18.93 3.19 -3.71
N GLN A 71 19.63 3.26 -2.57
CA GLN A 71 20.35 2.10 -2.03
C GLN A 71 19.45 1.07 -1.34
N THR A 72 18.27 1.48 -0.87
CA THR A 72 17.35 0.61 -0.14
C THR A 72 16.20 0.07 -1.00
N GLY A 73 16.04 0.60 -2.23
CA GLY A 73 14.91 0.29 -3.11
C GLY A 73 13.60 0.99 -2.70
N ALA A 74 13.67 2.00 -1.84
CA ALA A 74 12.53 2.82 -1.48
C ALA A 74 12.31 3.95 -2.50
N LEU A 75 11.15 4.60 -2.43
CA LEU A 75 10.82 5.74 -3.28
C LEU A 75 11.19 7.04 -2.58
N SER A 76 12.02 7.87 -3.23
CA SER A 76 12.25 9.24 -2.77
C SER A 76 11.02 10.09 -3.12
N VAL A 77 10.38 10.67 -2.12
CA VAL A 77 9.23 11.58 -2.29
C VAL A 77 9.38 12.72 -1.30
N ARG A 78 9.42 13.95 -1.82
CA ARG A 78 9.40 15.16 -0.99
C ARG A 78 8.03 15.82 -1.05
N LEU A 79 7.67 16.46 0.06
CA LEU A 79 6.47 17.29 0.15
C LEU A 79 6.48 18.48 -0.83
N SER A 80 7.67 18.92 -1.26
CA SER A 80 7.87 19.97 -2.26
C SER A 80 7.76 19.49 -3.72
N ASP A 81 7.74 18.17 -3.96
CA ASP A 81 7.62 17.65 -5.31
C ASP A 81 6.23 17.97 -5.90
N LYS A 82 6.11 17.93 -7.23
CA LYS A 82 4.83 18.16 -7.90
C LYS A 82 4.03 16.86 -7.98
N HIS A 83 2.75 16.95 -7.66
CA HIS A 83 1.75 15.93 -7.93
C HIS A 83 1.38 15.93 -9.43
N TYR A 84 0.65 14.90 -9.88
CA TYR A 84 0.30 14.75 -11.31
C TYR A 84 -0.56 15.89 -11.86
N ASP A 85 -1.30 16.60 -10.99
CA ASP A 85 -2.14 17.75 -11.36
C ASP A 85 -1.39 19.10 -11.28
N GLY A 86 -0.08 19.06 -11.05
CA GLY A 86 0.79 20.23 -10.97
C GLY A 86 0.87 20.90 -9.60
N ARG A 87 -0.01 20.55 -8.65
CA ARG A 87 0.04 21.08 -7.27
C ARG A 87 1.21 20.46 -6.50
N PRO A 88 1.79 21.15 -5.49
CA PRO A 88 2.75 20.52 -4.58
C PRO A 88 2.14 19.33 -3.83
N VAL A 89 2.94 18.27 -3.61
CA VAL A 89 2.52 17.06 -2.88
C VAL A 89 1.94 17.41 -1.50
N ILE A 90 2.51 18.39 -0.80
CA ILE A 90 2.01 18.83 0.51
C ILE A 90 0.58 19.36 0.47
N VAL A 91 0.17 20.07 -0.59
CA VAL A 91 -1.20 20.61 -0.72
C VAL A 91 -2.20 19.46 -0.84
N VAL A 92 -1.86 18.46 -1.66
CA VAL A 92 -2.68 17.26 -1.85
C VAL A 92 -2.72 16.42 -0.58
N ALA A 93 -1.57 16.24 0.08
CA ALA A 93 -1.45 15.49 1.32
C ALA A 93 -2.24 16.13 2.47
N VAL A 94 -2.19 17.46 2.64
CA VAL A 94 -2.97 18.19 3.66
C VAL A 94 -4.46 18.03 3.38
N SER A 95 -4.90 18.18 2.13
CA SER A 95 -6.31 17.98 1.76
C SER A 95 -6.80 16.57 2.13
N ARG A 96 -5.98 15.55 1.86
CA ARG A 96 -6.29 14.15 2.19
C ARG A 96 -6.23 13.88 3.69
N TYR A 97 -5.28 14.49 4.41
CA TYR A 97 -5.18 14.42 5.86
C TYR A 97 -6.45 14.95 6.51
N GLU A 98 -6.89 16.14 6.09
CA GLU A 98 -8.10 16.78 6.62
C GLU A 98 -9.37 15.97 6.31
N GLU A 99 -9.44 15.34 5.14
CA GLU A 99 -10.53 14.42 4.79
C GLU A 99 -10.58 13.22 5.76
N LEU A 100 -9.46 12.50 5.91
CA LEU A 100 -9.39 11.33 6.79
C LEU A 100 -9.56 11.70 8.27
N LYS A 101 -9.04 12.87 8.69
CA LYS A 101 -9.21 13.40 10.05
C LYS A 101 -10.69 13.66 10.36
N ARG A 102 -11.42 14.32 9.45
CA ARG A 102 -12.86 14.58 9.61
C ARG A 102 -13.70 13.30 9.62
N GLN A 103 -13.29 12.28 8.88
CA GLN A 103 -13.93 10.96 8.88
C GLN A 103 -13.64 10.13 10.14
N GLY A 104 -12.65 10.53 10.96
CA GLY A 104 -12.19 9.73 12.08
C GLY A 104 -11.33 8.52 11.66
N SER A 105 -10.87 8.49 10.42
CA SER A 105 -10.17 7.36 9.79
C SER A 105 -8.65 7.38 9.95
N ILE A 106 -8.12 8.23 10.84
CA ILE A 106 -6.70 8.19 11.21
C ILE A 106 -6.58 7.61 12.62
N ILE A 107 -6.06 6.39 12.71
CA ILE A 107 -5.78 5.71 13.96
C ILE A 107 -4.33 5.97 14.33
N TYR A 108 -4.12 6.87 15.28
CA TYR A 108 -2.81 7.29 15.77
C TYR A 108 -2.18 6.24 16.70
N PRO A 109 -0.84 6.22 16.84
CA PRO A 109 -0.20 5.40 17.85
C PRO A 109 -0.63 5.83 19.27
N PRO A 110 -0.63 4.91 20.26
CA PRO A 110 -1.04 5.22 21.63
C PRO A 110 -0.24 6.34 22.27
N LYS A 111 1.03 6.51 21.86
CA LYS A 111 1.94 7.53 22.38
C LYS A 111 2.19 8.59 21.31
N GLY A 112 2.12 9.87 21.71
CA GLY A 112 2.52 10.98 20.85
C GLY A 112 1.51 11.34 19.74
N LYS A 113 0.22 11.06 19.92
CA LYS A 113 -0.85 11.46 18.99
C LYS A 113 -0.78 12.95 18.59
N ASN A 114 -0.52 13.81 19.57
CA ASN A 114 -0.42 15.27 19.39
C ASN A 114 0.74 15.70 18.46
N LEU A 115 1.73 14.84 18.22
CA LEU A 115 2.87 15.15 17.37
C LEU A 115 2.53 15.07 15.87
N TYR A 116 1.38 14.49 15.53
CA TYR A 116 0.89 14.34 14.16
C TYR A 116 -0.24 15.35 13.82
N GLU A 117 -0.48 16.33 14.69
CA GLU A 117 -1.48 17.36 14.47
C GLU A 117 -0.92 18.48 13.58
N ILE A 118 -1.57 18.72 12.45
CA ILE A 118 -1.15 19.74 11.49
C ILE A 118 -1.97 21.00 11.72
N SER A 119 -1.29 22.15 11.76
CA SER A 119 -1.94 23.45 11.86
C SER A 119 -2.70 23.78 10.57
N ALA A 120 -3.91 24.34 10.70
CA ALA A 120 -4.69 24.84 9.57
C ALA A 120 -3.99 25.98 8.82
N SER A 121 -3.08 26.70 9.48
CA SER A 121 -2.31 27.81 8.90
C SER A 121 -1.04 27.35 8.16
N LEU A 122 -0.80 26.04 8.03
CA LEU A 122 0.38 25.51 7.33
C LEU A 122 0.43 25.94 5.86
N ILE A 123 -0.74 26.08 5.22
CA ILE A 123 -0.88 26.44 3.82
C ILE A 123 -1.81 27.63 3.72
N ASP A 124 -1.32 28.69 3.08
CA ASP A 124 -2.13 29.81 2.62
C ASP A 124 -2.19 29.82 1.10
N VAL A 125 -3.34 30.23 0.54
CA VAL A 125 -3.61 30.21 -0.90
C VAL A 125 -3.86 31.63 -1.36
N GLU A 126 -2.89 32.19 -2.06
CA GLU A 126 -3.02 33.46 -2.76
C GLU A 126 -3.41 33.21 -4.21
N PHE A 127 -3.96 34.21 -4.90
CA PHE A 127 -4.18 34.14 -6.34
C PHE A 127 -3.31 35.18 -7.03
N ASN A 128 -2.58 34.77 -8.07
CA ASN A 128 -1.81 35.70 -8.88
C ASN A 128 -2.75 36.56 -9.77
N PRO A 129 -2.25 37.63 -10.43
CA PRO A 129 -3.07 38.44 -11.33
C PRO A 129 -3.71 37.69 -12.51
N ALA A 130 -3.20 36.50 -12.84
CA ALA A 130 -3.78 35.61 -13.86
C ALA A 130 -4.90 34.69 -13.30
N GLY A 131 -5.21 34.78 -12.00
CA GLY A 131 -6.22 33.97 -11.33
C GLY A 131 -5.75 32.56 -10.96
N GLU A 132 -4.46 32.27 -11.04
CA GLU A 132 -3.90 30.96 -10.67
C GLU A 132 -3.55 30.91 -9.17
N PRO A 133 -3.79 29.76 -8.50
CA PRO A 133 -3.48 29.63 -7.08
C PRO A 133 -1.97 29.54 -6.84
N VAL A 134 -1.47 30.36 -5.93
CA VAL A 134 -0.10 30.39 -5.40
C VAL A 134 -0.13 29.92 -3.95
N TYR A 135 0.48 28.76 -3.69
CA TYR A 135 0.51 28.16 -2.37
C TYR A 135 1.69 28.68 -1.56
N ARG A 136 1.42 29.40 -0.46
CA ARG A 136 2.40 29.80 0.54
C ARG A 136 2.42 28.74 1.64
N ILE A 137 3.57 28.10 1.81
CA ILE A 137 3.73 26.96 2.73
C ILE A 137 4.73 27.36 3.81
N ASP A 138 4.33 27.23 5.08
CA ASP A 138 5.21 27.41 6.22
C ASP A 138 6.05 26.15 6.46
N TRP A 139 7.15 26.03 5.71
CA TRP A 139 8.08 24.89 5.81
C TRP A 139 8.79 24.80 7.16
N GLU A 140 8.94 25.91 7.89
CA GLU A 140 9.66 25.94 9.17
C GLU A 140 8.85 25.32 10.29
N SER A 141 7.52 25.39 10.21
CA SER A 141 6.61 24.74 11.15
C SER A 141 6.56 23.20 11.02
N LEU A 142 7.09 22.63 9.93
CA LEU A 142 7.02 21.20 9.69
C LEU A 142 7.98 20.40 10.57
N THR A 143 7.43 19.51 11.36
CA THR A 143 8.18 18.51 12.12
C THR A 143 8.37 17.24 11.29
N SER A 144 9.29 16.38 11.71
CA SER A 144 9.46 15.08 11.07
C SER A 144 8.17 14.24 11.14
N GLU A 145 7.43 14.33 12.24
CA GLU A 145 6.15 13.67 12.43
C GLU A 145 5.07 14.19 11.48
N HIS A 146 5.04 15.50 11.19
CA HIS A 146 4.16 16.06 10.16
C HIS A 146 4.47 15.46 8.79
N ILE A 147 5.76 15.32 8.44
CA ILE A 147 6.17 14.67 7.19
C ILE A 147 5.72 13.20 7.16
N LEU A 148 5.88 12.49 8.28
CA LEU A 148 5.47 11.09 8.39
C LEU A 148 3.98 10.89 8.11
N ILE A 149 3.10 11.69 8.75
CA ILE A 149 1.66 11.58 8.51
C ILE A 149 1.28 12.05 7.11
N LEU A 150 1.85 13.16 6.61
CA LEU A 150 1.53 13.72 5.29
C LEU A 150 1.90 12.77 4.15
N LEU A 151 3.11 12.23 4.16
CA LEU A 151 3.51 11.22 3.17
C LEU A 151 2.76 9.89 3.39
N GLY A 152 2.41 9.57 4.64
CA GLY A 152 1.57 8.42 4.98
C GLY A 152 0.19 8.50 4.31
N VAL A 153 -0.52 9.62 4.48
CA VAL A 153 -1.83 9.83 3.83
C VAL A 153 -1.69 9.94 2.32
N TYR A 154 -0.63 10.60 1.83
CA TYR A 154 -0.37 10.72 0.39
C TYR A 154 -0.19 9.35 -0.28
N SER A 155 0.50 8.42 0.39
CA SER A 155 0.71 7.06 -0.12
C SER A 155 -0.58 6.25 -0.31
N THR A 156 -1.69 6.66 0.31
CA THR A 156 -3.02 6.03 0.12
C THR A 156 -3.61 6.35 -1.27
N MET A 157 -3.24 7.49 -1.83
CA MET A 157 -3.69 7.98 -3.15
C MET A 157 -2.73 7.59 -4.27
N PHE A 158 -1.47 7.35 -3.93
CA PHE A 158 -0.40 7.08 -4.89
C PHE A 158 -0.09 5.59 -5.00
N ASN A 159 0.04 5.08 -6.23
CA ASN A 159 0.59 3.76 -6.52
C ASN A 159 1.88 3.91 -7.33
N ASN A 160 2.98 3.29 -6.86
CA ASN A 160 4.22 3.27 -7.62
C ASN A 160 4.11 2.28 -8.77
N VAL A 161 3.75 2.78 -9.96
CA VAL A 161 3.55 1.95 -11.16
C VAL A 161 4.83 1.25 -11.64
N ALA A 162 6.00 1.78 -11.27
CA ALA A 162 7.30 1.19 -11.60
C ALA A 162 7.77 0.14 -10.59
N SER A 163 7.03 -0.08 -9.49
CA SER A 163 7.41 -1.09 -8.50
C SER A 163 7.07 -2.51 -8.96
N ASP A 164 7.97 -3.45 -8.68
CA ASP A 164 7.72 -4.89 -8.93
C ASP A 164 6.42 -5.35 -8.28
N ALA A 165 6.10 -4.86 -7.08
CA ALA A 165 4.86 -5.17 -6.38
C ALA A 165 3.62 -4.73 -7.20
N TYR A 166 3.65 -3.55 -7.82
CA TYR A 166 2.58 -3.08 -8.67
C TYR A 166 2.48 -3.87 -9.98
N ILE A 167 3.62 -4.10 -10.64
CA ILE A 167 3.69 -4.89 -11.88
C ILE A 167 3.14 -6.30 -11.64
N ASN A 168 3.56 -6.95 -10.56
CA ASN A 168 3.07 -8.27 -10.18
C ASN A 168 1.57 -8.25 -9.86
N ALA A 169 1.09 -7.26 -9.10
CA ALA A 169 -0.34 -7.13 -8.80
C ALA A 169 -1.18 -6.93 -10.07
N MET A 170 -0.68 -6.14 -11.03
CA MET A 170 -1.33 -5.92 -12.32
C MET A 170 -1.33 -7.19 -13.19
N GLN A 171 -0.21 -7.91 -13.25
CA GLN A 171 -0.12 -9.18 -13.97
C GLN A 171 -1.02 -10.26 -13.36
N SER A 172 -1.08 -10.36 -12.02
CA SER A 172 -1.99 -11.26 -11.31
C SER A 172 -3.46 -10.89 -11.54
N ALA A 173 -3.79 -9.59 -11.57
CA ALA A 173 -5.14 -9.14 -11.90
C ALA A 173 -5.51 -9.46 -13.37
N ALA A 174 -4.55 -9.36 -14.30
CA ALA A 174 -4.74 -9.71 -15.71
C ALA A 174 -4.87 -11.23 -15.95
N THR A 175 -4.20 -12.06 -15.14
CA THR A 175 -4.33 -13.53 -15.19
C THR A 175 -5.59 -14.06 -14.53
N ASN A 176 -6.24 -13.26 -13.67
CA ASN A 176 -7.60 -13.51 -13.18
C ASN A 176 -8.70 -13.15 -14.22
N ALA A 177 -8.38 -13.22 -15.52
CA ALA A 177 -9.40 -13.27 -16.55
C ALA A 177 -10.35 -14.44 -16.24
N PRO A 178 -11.68 -14.26 -16.35
CA PRO A 178 -12.62 -15.34 -16.07
C PRO A 178 -12.23 -16.55 -16.91
N PRO A 179 -12.23 -17.78 -16.34
CA PRO A 179 -11.95 -18.97 -17.12
C PRO A 179 -12.83 -18.94 -18.35
N SER A 180 -12.24 -19.15 -19.53
CA SER A 180 -12.98 -19.11 -20.79
C SER A 180 -14.27 -19.94 -20.67
N LEU A 181 -15.35 -19.57 -21.36
CA LEU A 181 -16.63 -20.29 -21.26
C LEU A 181 -16.45 -21.81 -21.46
N LEU A 182 -15.52 -22.20 -22.33
CA LEU A 182 -15.11 -23.58 -22.54
C LEU A 182 -14.45 -24.22 -21.32
N THR A 183 -13.53 -23.52 -20.65
CA THR A 183 -12.87 -24.02 -19.42
C THR A 183 -13.87 -24.15 -18.27
N SER A 184 -14.81 -23.21 -18.15
CA SER A 184 -15.90 -23.28 -17.17
C SER A 184 -16.83 -24.46 -17.45
N PHE A 185 -17.16 -24.70 -18.72
CA PHE A 185 -17.95 -25.86 -19.14
C PHE A 185 -17.22 -27.18 -18.87
N LEU A 186 -15.94 -27.29 -19.24
CA LEU A 186 -15.13 -28.50 -19.01
C LEU A 186 -14.92 -28.77 -17.51
N ASN A 187 -14.76 -27.73 -16.70
CA ASN A 187 -14.70 -27.86 -15.24
C ASN A 187 -16.05 -28.33 -14.66
N MET A 188 -17.18 -27.88 -15.23
CA MET A 188 -18.51 -28.33 -14.83
C MET A 188 -18.77 -29.78 -15.22
N VAL A 189 -18.39 -30.19 -16.43
CA VAL A 189 -18.50 -31.57 -16.91
C VAL A 189 -17.61 -32.51 -16.11
N SER A 190 -16.34 -32.15 -15.91
CA SER A 190 -15.43 -32.96 -15.09
C SER A 190 -15.82 -33.02 -13.61
N ALA A 191 -16.45 -31.96 -13.07
CA ALA A 191 -17.03 -31.99 -11.74
C ALA A 191 -18.29 -32.87 -11.68
N TYR A 192 -19.11 -32.89 -12.74
CA TYR A 192 -20.25 -33.80 -12.86
C TYR A 192 -19.77 -35.25 -12.95
N ASP A 193 -18.80 -35.56 -13.80
CA ASP A 193 -18.23 -36.90 -13.96
C ASP A 193 -17.61 -37.40 -12.65
N LYS A 194 -16.84 -36.57 -11.94
CA LYS A 194 -16.32 -36.92 -10.61
C LYS A 194 -17.41 -37.17 -9.57
N LYS A 195 -18.53 -36.45 -9.66
CA LYS A 195 -19.66 -36.62 -8.76
C LYS A 195 -20.42 -37.91 -9.09
N VAL A 196 -20.59 -38.23 -10.37
CA VAL A 196 -21.15 -39.50 -10.83
C VAL A 196 -20.24 -40.68 -10.46
N GLU A 197 -18.92 -40.53 -10.57
CA GLU A 197 -17.95 -41.53 -10.08
C GLU A 197 -18.03 -41.72 -8.56
N GLN A 198 -18.17 -40.65 -7.78
CA GLN A 198 -18.35 -40.76 -6.32
C GLN A 198 -19.70 -41.38 -5.91
N GLU A 199 -20.78 -41.08 -6.65
CA GLU A 199 -22.12 -41.65 -6.43
C GLU A 199 -22.20 -43.12 -6.90
N THR A 200 -21.44 -43.51 -7.94
CA THR A 200 -21.35 -44.92 -8.38
C THR A 200 -20.45 -45.78 -7.50
N VAL A 201 -19.41 -45.22 -6.87
CA VAL A 201 -18.56 -45.94 -5.91
C VAL A 201 -19.28 -46.21 -4.57
N THR A 202 -20.35 -45.47 -4.25
CA THR A 202 -21.12 -45.63 -3.00
C THR A 202 -22.39 -46.49 -3.11
N SER A 203 -22.76 -46.97 -4.31
CA SER A 203 -23.80 -47.99 -4.44
C SER A 203 -23.19 -49.39 -4.35
N PRO A 204 -23.50 -50.20 -3.32
CA PRO A 204 -23.11 -51.60 -3.33
C PRO A 204 -23.87 -52.29 -4.47
N LEU A 205 -23.14 -52.70 -5.51
CA LEU A 205 -23.64 -53.61 -6.55
C LEU A 205 -24.02 -54.95 -5.91
N THR A 206 -25.25 -55.07 -5.41
CA THR A 206 -25.88 -56.36 -5.13
C THR A 206 -26.29 -57.00 -6.45
N GLY A 207 -25.32 -57.63 -7.11
CA GLY A 207 -25.55 -58.53 -8.24
C GLY A 207 -24.70 -59.79 -8.08
N THR A 208 -25.34 -60.92 -7.79
CA THR A 208 -24.66 -62.22 -7.75
C THR A 208 -24.24 -62.63 -9.16
N ARG A 209 -22.93 -62.72 -9.39
CA ARG A 209 -22.31 -63.14 -10.65
C ARG A 209 -22.61 -64.62 -10.92
N ARG A 210 -23.26 -64.94 -12.05
CA ARG A 210 -23.52 -66.34 -12.46
C ARG A 210 -22.55 -66.92 -13.50
N ASP A 211 -21.96 -66.14 -14.41
CA ASP A 211 -20.84 -66.60 -15.29
C ASP A 211 -20.08 -65.44 -15.99
N LYS A 212 -19.00 -65.75 -16.72
CA LYS A 212 -17.98 -64.84 -17.26
C LYS A 212 -18.45 -63.83 -18.31
N ASN A 213 -19.60 -64.00 -18.97
CA ASN A 213 -19.95 -63.15 -20.12
C ASN A 213 -21.37 -62.56 -20.11
N THR A 214 -22.05 -62.50 -18.95
CA THR A 214 -23.34 -61.79 -18.85
C THR A 214 -23.52 -61.16 -17.48
N VAL A 215 -23.82 -59.87 -17.47
CA VAL A 215 -24.28 -59.12 -16.30
C VAL A 215 -25.69 -58.63 -16.62
N ILE A 216 -26.65 -58.91 -15.73
CA ILE A 216 -27.99 -58.32 -15.78
C ILE A 216 -27.98 -57.19 -14.76
N LEU A 217 -28.34 -55.99 -15.22
CA LEU A 217 -28.77 -54.88 -14.37
C LEU A 217 -30.26 -55.03 -14.06
#